data_AF-A0A3P7RP96-F1
#
_entry.id   AF-A0A3P7RP96-F1
#
_cell.length_a   1.000
_cell.length_b   1.000
_cell.length_c   1.000
_cell.angle_alpha   90.00
_cell.angle_beta   90.00
_cell.angle_gamma   90.00
#
_symmetry.space_group_name_H-M   'P 1'
#
loop_
_entity.id
_entity.type
_entity.pdbx_description
1 polymer ?
#
loop_
_entity_poly.entity_id
_entity_poly.type
_entity_poly.pdbx_seq_one_letter_code
_entity_poly.pdbx_strand_id
1 'polypeptide(L)' 'MHKNAKDRHMLLQLEEHMIKLVKDPERNSQKFPAMSSYNRMLVHRVAAFFGLDHNVDQNGTAVVVNKTSHTRLFWTCL' A
#
# COMPACT_ATOMS: atom_id res chain seq x y z
N MET A 1 -24.08 -9.22 0.40
CA MET A 1 -22.95 -9.91 -0.29
C MET A 1 -21.71 -9.81 0.58
N HIS A 2 -21.28 -10.91 1.20
CA HIS A 2 -20.08 -10.96 2.04
C HIS A 2 -18.85 -10.61 1.21
N LYS A 3 -18.44 -9.34 1.18
CA LYS A 3 -17.10 -8.97 0.68
C LYS A 3 -16.08 -9.81 1.45
N ASN A 4 -15.22 -10.49 0.71
CA ASN A 4 -14.44 -11.64 1.15
C ASN A 4 -13.64 -11.33 2.44
N ALA A 5 -13.69 -12.20 3.46
CA ALA A 5 -12.97 -11.96 4.72
C ALA A 5 -11.44 -11.84 4.49
N LYS A 6 -10.93 -12.55 3.48
CA LYS A 6 -9.54 -12.47 3.02
C LYS A 6 -9.18 -11.07 2.51
N ASP A 7 -10.07 -10.43 1.77
CA ASP A 7 -9.83 -9.09 1.23
C ASP A 7 -9.77 -8.05 2.36
N ARG A 8 -10.67 -8.17 3.35
CA ARG A 8 -10.62 -7.32 4.54
C ARG A 8 -9.31 -7.48 5.29
N HIS A 9 -8.87 -8.72 5.52
CA HIS A 9 -7.61 -8.98 6.20
C HIS A 9 -6.42 -8.37 5.44
N MET A 10 -6.37 -8.56 4.12
CA MET A 10 -5.30 -7.99 3.30
C MET A 10 -5.29 -6.46 3.33
N LEU A 11 -6.47 -5.82 3.23
CA LEU A 11 -6.57 -4.36 3.27
C LEU A 11 -6.08 -3.79 4.60
N LEU A 12 -6.45 -4.43 5.72
CA LEU A 12 -5.99 -4.03 7.06
C LEU A 12 -4.46 -4.16 7.19
N GLN A 13 -3.88 -5.25 6.69
CA GLN A 13 -2.43 -5.42 6.69
C GLN A 13 -1.74 -4.34 5.83
N LEU A 14 -2.24 -4.08 4.62
CA LEU A 14 -1.68 -3.04 3.75
C LEU A 14 -1.75 -1.66 4.39
N GLU A 15 -2.87 -1.32 5.03
CA GLU A 15 -3.02 -0.07 5.76
C GLU A 15 -1.97 0.05 6.87
N GLU A 16 -1.79 -0.99 7.69
CA GLU A 16 -0.77 -1.01 8.74
C GLU A 16 0.65 -0.80 8.17
N HIS A 17 0.96 -1.45 7.04
CA HIS A 17 2.22 -1.27 6.33
C HIS A 17 2.41 0.18 5.85
N MET A 18 1.38 0.81 5.28
CA MET A 18 1.45 2.21 4.83
C MET A 18 1.63 3.16 6.01
N ILE A 19 0.87 2.98 7.11
CA ILE A 19 1.01 3.80 8.32
C ILE A 19 2.42 3.69 8.88
N LYS A 20 2.98 2.47 8.96
CA LYS A 20 4.36 2.24 9.40
C LYS A 20 5.38 2.92 8.49
N LEU A 21 5.17 2.91 7.17
CA LEU A 21 6.05 3.65 6.26
C LEU A 21 5.94 5.17 6.51
N VAL A 22 4.73 5.72 6.49
CA VAL A 22 4.48 7.17 6.62
C VAL A 22 5.08 7.73 7.92
N LYS A 23 4.92 7.01 9.04
CA LYS A 23 5.41 7.44 10.37
C LYS A 23 6.92 7.25 10.58
N ASP A 24 7.59 6.46 9.76
CA ASP A 24 9.01 6.17 9.92
C ASP A 24 9.88 7.24 9.25
N PRO A 25 10.61 8.08 9.99
CA PRO A 25 11.39 9.17 9.40
C PRO A 25 12.58 8.68 8.55
N GLU A 26 13.11 7.48 8.81
CA GLU A 26 14.31 6.96 8.17
C GLU A 26 14.00 6.25 6.84
N ARG A 27 12.75 5.80 6.66
CA ARG A 27 12.33 5.07 5.45
C ARG A 27 11.49 5.95 4.53
N ASN A 28 11.91 6.08 3.28
CA ASN A 28 11.17 6.78 2.23
C ASN A 28 10.40 5.85 1.28
N SER A 29 10.70 4.55 1.29
CA SER A 29 10.09 3.61 0.36
C SER A 29 9.86 2.24 1.00
N GLN A 30 8.95 1.48 0.40
CA GLN A 30 8.67 0.09 0.75
C GLN A 30 8.42 -0.70 -0.54
N LYS A 31 9.20 -1.77 -0.76
CA LYS A 31 8.91 -2.77 -1.79
C LYS A 31 8.11 -3.91 -1.17
N PHE A 32 6.97 -4.22 -1.77
CA PHE A 32 6.19 -5.41 -1.42
C PHE A 32 6.74 -6.62 -2.17
N PRO A 33 6.56 -7.85 -1.64
CA PRO A 33 6.97 -9.07 -2.34
C PRO A 33 6.21 -9.25 -3.66
N ALA A 34 6.63 -10.23 -4.46
CA ALA A 34 5.90 -10.60 -5.67
C ALA A 34 4.46 -11.01 -5.31
N MET A 35 3.49 -10.43 -6.02
CA MET A 35 2.07 -10.58 -5.73
C MET A 35 1.28 -10.82 -7.00
N SER A 36 0.09 -11.42 -6.88
CA SER A 36 -0.86 -11.53 -7.99
C SER A 36 -1.33 -10.15 -8.46
N SER A 37 -1.84 -10.05 -9.68
CA SER A 37 -2.36 -8.79 -10.22
C SER A 37 -3.44 -8.16 -9.33
N TYR A 38 -4.32 -8.97 -8.73
CA TYR A 38 -5.34 -8.48 -7.80
C TYR A 38 -4.75 -7.92 -6.51
N ASN A 39 -3.79 -8.61 -5.90
CA ASN A 39 -3.14 -8.12 -4.68
C ASN A 39 -2.34 -6.84 -4.95
N ARG A 40 -1.69 -6.72 -6.11
CA ARG A 40 -1.04 -5.46 -6.55
C ARG A 40 -2.06 -4.33 -6.70
N MET A 41 -3.23 -4.60 -7.29
CA MET A 41 -4.33 -3.63 -7.38
C MET A 41 -4.77 -3.13 -6.00
N LEU A 42 -4.85 -4.01 -4.99
CA LEU A 42 -5.16 -3.58 -3.61
C LEU A 42 -4.07 -2.68 -3.04
N VAL A 43 -2.78 -2.99 -3.27
CA VAL A 43 -1.66 -2.14 -2.85
C VAL A 43 -1.74 -0.77 -3.51
N HIS A 44 -1.97 -0.71 -4.83
CA HIS A 44 -2.15 0.55 -5.55
C HIS A 44 -3.30 1.38 -4.97
N ARG A 45 -4.43 0.74 -4.67
CA ARG A 45 -5.60 1.42 -4.08
C ARG A 45 -5.27 2.05 -2.72
N VAL A 46 -4.62 1.29 -1.83
CA VAL A 46 -4.27 1.78 -0.49
C VAL A 46 -3.16 2.84 -0.59
N ALA A 47 -2.14 2.64 -1.42
CA ALA A 47 -1.07 3.61 -1.63
C ALA A 47 -1.60 4.95 -2.14
N ALA A 48 -2.53 4.94 -3.12
CA ALA A 48 -3.20 6.12 -3.61
C ALA A 48 -3.99 6.85 -2.51
N PHE A 49 -4.64 6.12 -1.61
CA PHE A 49 -5.34 6.70 -0.47
C PHE A 49 -4.40 7.50 0.44
N PHE A 50 -3.19 6.99 0.72
CA PHE A 50 -2.18 7.69 1.51
C PHE A 50 -1.42 8.78 0.74
N GLY A 51 -1.68 8.99 -0.55
CA GLY A 51 -0.94 9.92 -1.40
C GLY A 51 0.51 9.47 -1.67
N LEU A 52 0.76 8.15 -1.65
CA LEU A 52 2.06 7.56 -1.97
C LEU A 52 2.17 7.31 -3.48
N ASP A 53 3.35 7.56 -4.02
CA ASP A 53 3.72 7.09 -5.36
C ASP A 53 3.79 5.57 -5.34
N HIS A 54 3.36 4.91 -6.42
CA HIS A 54 3.31 3.46 -6.49
C HIS A 54 3.60 2.98 -7.91
N ASN A 55 4.67 2.21 -8.05
CA ASN A 55 5.11 1.70 -9.34
C ASN A 55 5.32 0.18 -9.25
N VAL A 56 5.09 -0.51 -10.35
CA VAL A 56 5.49 -1.92 -10.46
C VAL A 56 6.98 -1.96 -10.76
N ASP A 57 7.68 -2.95 -10.23
CA ASP A 57 9.09 -3.15 -10.55
C ASP A 57 9.30 -3.57 -12.02
N GLN A 58 10.56 -3.54 -12.48
CA GLN A 58 10.90 -3.84 -13.88
C GLN A 58 10.40 -5.21 -14.35
N ASN A 59 10.26 -6.17 -13.43
CA ASN A 59 9.78 -7.52 -13.71
C ASN A 59 8.24 -7.61 -13.77
N GLY A 60 7.51 -6.56 -13.40
CA GLY A 60 6.04 -6.58 -13.39
C GLY A 60 5.43 -7.36 -12.21
N THR A 61 6.23 -7.77 -11.23
CA THR A 61 5.80 -8.75 -10.20
C THR A 61 5.59 -8.15 -8.82
N ALA A 62 6.29 -7.07 -8.50
CA ALA A 62 6.25 -6.43 -7.19
C ALA A 62 5.86 -4.95 -7.30
N VAL A 63 5.24 -4.41 -6.25
CA VAL A 63 4.91 -2.97 -6.16
C VAL A 63 5.88 -2.30 -5.21
N VAL A 64 6.45 -1.18 -5.63
CA VAL A 64 7.25 -0.28 -4.81
C VAL A 64 6.43 0.97 -4.53
N VAL A 65 6.27 1.31 -3.26
CA VAL A 65 5.62 2.55 -2.84
C VAL A 65 6.66 3.52 -2.27
N ASN A 66 6.49 4.81 -2.53
CA ASN A 66 7.40 5.86 -2.08
C ASN A 66 6.62 7.03 -1.47
N LYS A 67 7.20 7.66 -0.46
CA LYS A 67 6.70 8.93 0.07
C LYS A 67 6.85 10.04 -0.96
N THR A 68 5.92 10.97 -0.92
CA THR A 68 5.86 12.17 -1.76
C THR A 68 5.49 13.37 -0.89
N SER A 69 5.54 14.57 -1.47
CA SER A 69 4.99 15.78 -0.82
C SER A 69 3.49 15.70 -0.54
N HIS A 70 2.76 14.81 -1.22
CA HIS A 70 1.32 14.59 -1.04
C HIS A 70 1.01 13.46 -0.04
N THR A 71 2.03 12.85 0.57
CA THR A 71 1.81 11.78 1.54
C THR A 71 1.13 12.30 2.78
N ARG A 72 0.01 11.68 3.17
CA ARG A 72 -0.81 12.12 4.30
C ARG A 72 -1.25 10.95 5.17
N LEU A 73 -1.25 11.17 6.48
CA LEU A 73 -1.88 10.26 7.44
C LEU A 73 -3.34 10.67 7.61
N PHE A 74 -4.26 9.76 7.32
CA PHE A 74 -5.68 9.96 7.57
C PHE A 74 -6.05 9.30 8.91
N TRP A 75 -6.70 10.06 9.79
CA TRP A 75 -7.16 9.58 11.10
C TRP A 75 -8.41 8.67 11.00
N THR A 76 -9.09 8.70 9.86
CA THR A 76 -10.21 7.82 9.53
C THR A 76 -9.70 6.65 8.68
N CYS A 77 -9.70 5.45 9.27
CA CYS A 77 -9.38 4.17 8.64
C CYS A 77 -10.39 3.83 7.51
N LEU A 78 -9.95 3.04 6.52
CA LEU A 78 -10.73 2.54 5.37
C LEU A 78 -11.87 1.58 5.73
#